data_AF-A0A4R9GP19-F1
#
_entry.id   AF-A0A4R9GP19-F1
#
_cell.length_a   1.000
_cell.length_b   1.000
_cell.length_c   1.000
_cell.angle_alpha   90.00
_cell.angle_beta   90.00
_cell.angle_gamma   90.00
#
_symmetry.space_group_name_H-M   'P 1'
#
loop_
_entity.id
_entity.type
_entity.pdbx_description
1 polymer ?
#
loop_
_entity_poly.entity_id
_entity_poly.type
_entity_poly.pdbx_seq_one_letter_code
_entity_poly.pdbx_strand_id
1 'polypeptide(L)'
;MEFGLGYIGVGIAAGIAILGAGLGIGRIGGSAAEGISRQPEASGKIQTAMIISAALIEGAALFALVIAFLAAGTLNDAVKAGVEKAKTAVSAPAEGK
;
A
#
# COMPACT_ATOMS: atom_id res chain seq x y z
N MET A 1 -0.33 21.96 8.80
CA MET A 1 0.46 21.41 7.68
C MET A 1 0.99 20.01 7.96
N GLU A 2 1.52 19.74 9.16
CA GLU A 2 2.15 18.43 9.48
C GLU A 2 1.26 17.21 9.18
N PHE A 3 -0.02 17.22 9.59
CA PHE A 3 -0.93 16.11 9.30
C PHE A 3 -1.17 15.86 7.80
N GLY A 4 -1.17 16.93 6.99
CA GLY A 4 -1.36 16.83 5.54
C GLY A 4 -0.20 16.13 4.84
N LEU A 5 1.03 16.37 5.30
CA LEU A 5 2.23 15.70 4.78
C LEU A 5 2.20 14.19 5.06
N GLY A 6 1.66 13.78 6.21
CA GLY A 6 1.48 12.38 6.56
C GLY A 6 0.58 11.62 5.57
N TYR A 7 -0.55 12.20 5.19
CA TYR A 7 -1.47 11.57 4.22
C TYR A 7 -0.85 11.46 2.83
N ILE A 8 -0.08 12.47 2.41
CA ILE A 8 0.66 12.42 1.15
C ILE A 8 1.70 11.29 1.19
N GLY A 9 2.45 11.16 2.29
CA GLY A 9 3.42 10.09 2.46
C GLY A 9 2.80 8.69 2.37
N VAL A 10 1.66 8.47 3.02
CA VAL A 10 0.90 7.21 2.93
C VAL A 10 0.45 6.92 1.49
N GLY A 11 -0.10 7.92 0.80
CA GLY A 11 -0.55 7.77 -0.59
C GLY A 11 0.59 7.42 -1.54
N ILE A 12 1.75 8.07 -1.40
CA ILE A 12 2.95 7.78 -2.20
C ILE A 12 3.46 6.37 -1.92
N ALA A 13 3.55 5.96 -0.65
CA ALA A 13 4.03 4.63 -0.29
C ALA A 13 3.13 3.53 -0.88
N ALA A 14 1.80 3.67 -0.75
CA ALA A 14 0.84 2.73 -1.34
C ALA A 14 0.92 2.71 -2.88
N GLY A 15 1.04 3.88 -3.52
CA GLY A 15 1.16 3.99 -4.97
C GLY A 15 2.42 3.30 -5.51
N ILE A 16 3.57 3.52 -4.88
CA ILE A 16 4.83 2.87 -5.29
C ILE A 16 4.75 1.35 -5.10
N ALA A 17 4.16 0.87 -4.01
CA ALA A 17 3.98 -0.56 -3.77
C ALA A 17 3.14 -1.22 -4.88
N ILE A 18 2.00 -0.62 -5.25
CA ILE A 18 1.14 -1.12 -6.32
C ILE A 18 1.83 -1.07 -7.69
N LEU A 19 2.58 0.00 -7.99
CA LEU A 19 3.34 0.09 -9.23
C LEU A 19 4.39 -1.01 -9.34
N GLY A 20 5.14 -1.28 -8.26
CA GLY A 20 6.11 -2.36 -8.22
C GLY A 20 5.47 -3.74 -8.44
N ALA A 21 4.35 -4.00 -7.78
CA ALA A 21 3.59 -5.24 -7.93
C ALA A 21 3.06 -5.42 -9.36
N GLY A 22 2.43 -4.38 -9.91
CA GLY A 22 1.86 -4.39 -11.27
C GLY A 22 2.91 -4.64 -12.36
N LEU A 23 4.08 -4.00 -12.24
CA LEU A 23 5.20 -4.23 -13.17
C LEU A 23 5.77 -5.65 -13.03
N GLY A 24 5.90 -6.14 -11.79
CA GLY A 24 6.38 -7.50 -11.52
C GLY A 24 5.47 -8.58 -12.09
N ILE A 25 4.17 -8.50 -11.79
CA ILE A 25 3.18 -9.47 -12.26
C ILE A 25 3.02 -9.43 -13.78
N GLY A 26 3.04 -8.25 -14.38
CA GLY A 26 2.97 -8.09 -15.84
C GLY A 26 4.14 -8.78 -16.54
N ARG A 27 5.36 -8.65 -15.99
CA ARG A 27 6.55 -9.33 -16.51
C ARG A 27 6.48 -10.84 -16.34
N ILE A 28 6.04 -11.32 -15.18
CA ILE A 28 5.83 -12.76 -14.93
C ILE A 28 4.84 -13.35 -15.93
N GLY A 29 3.68 -12.71 -16.11
CA GLY A 29 2.65 -13.16 -17.04
C GLY A 29 3.12 -13.16 -18.50
N GLY A 30 3.82 -12.10 -18.92
CA GLY A 30 4.41 -12.02 -20.26
C GLY A 30 5.41 -13.14 -20.54
N SER A 31 6.37 -13.35 -19.63
CA SER A 31 7.36 -14.43 -19.76
C SER A 31 6.73 -15.82 -19.72
N ALA A 32 5.68 -16.02 -18.92
CA ALA A 32 4.95 -17.28 -18.90
C ALA A 32 4.21 -17.54 -20.23
N ALA A 33 3.55 -16.53 -20.79
CA ALA A 33 2.86 -16.64 -22.08
C ALA A 33 3.85 -16.97 -23.23
N GLU A 34 4.99 -16.31 -23.27
CA GLU A 34 6.07 -16.62 -24.23
C GLU A 34 6.66 -18.02 -24.02
N GLY A 35 6.81 -18.46 -22.76
CA GLY A 35 7.28 -19.81 -22.44
C GLY A 35 6.30 -20.88 -22.93
N ILE A 36 5.00 -20.68 -22.68
CA ILE A 36 3.93 -21.60 -23.08
C ILE A 36 3.83 -21.67 -24.61
N SER A 37 3.97 -20.55 -25.33
CA SER A 37 3.89 -20.56 -26.79
C SER A 37 5.06 -21.31 -27.43
N ARG A 38 6.25 -21.29 -26.82
CA ARG A 38 7.43 -22.03 -27.28
C ARG A 38 7.40 -23.52 -26.91
N GLN A 39 6.80 -23.86 -25.77
CA GLN A 39 6.75 -25.23 -25.24
C GLN A 39 5.36 -25.55 -24.67
N PRO A 40 4.37 -25.82 -25.53
CA PRO A 40 2.99 -26.07 -25.10
C PRO A 40 2.86 -27.30 -24.20
N GLU A 41 3.71 -28.30 -24.36
CA GLU A 41 3.74 -29.52 -23.54
C GLU A 41 4.14 -29.23 -22.09
N ALA A 42 4.88 -28.14 -21.85
CA ALA A 42 5.31 -27.70 -20.53
C ALA A 42 4.33 -26.72 -19.86
N SER A 43 3.19 -26.42 -20.48
CA SER A 43 2.28 -25.34 -20.06
C SER A 43 1.87 -25.41 -18.58
N GLY A 44 1.49 -26.59 -18.08
CA GLY A 44 1.11 -26.76 -16.68
C GLY A 44 2.23 -26.45 -15.69
N LYS A 45 3.48 -26.81 -16.02
CA LYS A 45 4.65 -26.50 -15.17
C LYS A 45 4.95 -25.00 -15.18
N ILE A 46 4.89 -24.37 -16.36
CA ILE A 46 5.12 -22.92 -16.51
C ILE A 46 4.05 -22.14 -15.75
N GLN A 47 2.78 -22.52 -15.88
CA GLN A 47 1.68 -21.87 -15.17
C GLN A 47 1.81 -22.02 -13.65
N THR A 48 2.26 -23.19 -13.16
CA THR A 48 2.50 -23.40 -11.72
C THR A 48 3.62 -22.48 -11.22
N ALA A 49 4.75 -22.40 -11.94
CA ALA A 49 5.85 -21.50 -11.60
C ALA A 49 5.43 -20.01 -11.64
N MET A 50 4.60 -19.65 -12.63
CA MET A 50 4.01 -18.31 -12.77
C MET A 50 3.14 -17.96 -11.56
N ILE A 51 2.24 -18.85 -11.15
CA ILE A 51 1.33 -18.63 -10.00
C ILE A 51 2.13 -18.52 -8.69
N ILE A 52 3.14 -19.37 -8.47
CA ILE A 52 4.00 -19.27 -7.27
C ILE A 52 4.71 -17.92 -7.24
N SER A 53 5.30 -17.51 -8.36
CA SER A 53 6.01 -16.22 -8.47
C SER A 53 5.06 -15.04 -8.27
N ALA A 54 3.86 -15.12 -8.86
CA ALA A 54 2.79 -14.15 -8.69
C ALA A 54 2.36 -14.01 -7.22
N ALA A 55 2.14 -15.14 -6.54
CA ALA A 55 1.74 -15.17 -5.14
C ALA A 55 2.80 -14.55 -4.21
N LEU A 56 4.08 -14.75 -4.50
CA LEU A 56 5.17 -14.12 -3.73
C LEU A 56 5.18 -12.59 -3.89
N ILE A 57 5.00 -12.10 -5.12
CA ILE A 57 4.91 -10.65 -5.38
C ILE A 57 3.67 -10.06 -4.71
N GLU A 58 2.51 -10.71 -4.86
CA GLU A 58 1.26 -10.27 -4.22
C GLU A 58 1.37 -10.28 -2.70
N GLY A 59 2.03 -11.29 -2.11
CA GLY A 59 2.29 -11.33 -0.68
C GLY A 59 3.08 -10.10 -0.18
N ALA A 60 4.12 -9.71 -0.90
CA ALA A 60 4.89 -8.51 -0.58
C ALA A 60 4.08 -7.22 -0.79
N ALA A 61 3.30 -7.14 -1.87
CA ALA A 61 2.47 -5.98 -2.19
C ALA A 61 1.37 -5.76 -1.15
N LEU A 62 0.64 -6.82 -0.77
CA LEU A 62 -0.39 -6.77 0.26
C LEU A 62 0.21 -6.42 1.62
N PHE A 63 1.40 -6.92 1.96
CA PHE A 63 2.07 -6.53 3.19
C PHE A 63 2.37 -5.02 3.24
N ALA A 64 2.86 -4.45 2.14
CA ALA A 64 3.09 -3.00 2.04
C ALA A 64 1.78 -2.19 2.14
N LEU A 65 0.69 -2.67 1.51
CA LEU A 65 -0.62 -2.02 1.63
C LEU A 65 -1.16 -2.06 3.07
N VAL A 66 -1.01 -3.19 3.77
CA VAL A 66 -1.41 -3.30 5.17
C VAL A 66 -0.67 -2.28 6.03
N ILE A 67 0.64 -2.10 5.84
CA ILE A 67 1.41 -1.08 6.53
C ILE A 67 0.88 0.33 6.21
N ALA A 68 0.60 0.62 4.94
CA ALA A 68 0.05 1.90 4.53
C ALA A 68 -1.33 2.17 5.18
N PHE A 69 -2.21 1.18 5.24
CA PHE A 69 -3.51 1.29 5.91
C PHE A 69 -3.37 1.50 7.42
N LEU A 70 -2.46 0.78 8.10
CA LEU A 70 -2.21 0.95 9.53
C LEU A 70 -1.65 2.35 9.84
N ALA A 71 -0.75 2.85 8.99
CA ALA A 71 -0.22 4.21 9.10
C ALA A 71 -1.33 5.26 8.90
N ALA A 72 -2.22 5.06 7.92
CA ALA A 72 -3.38 5.93 7.70
C ALA A 72 -4.31 5.98 8.93
N GLY A 73 -4.60 4.82 9.53
CA GLY A 73 -5.42 4.72 10.73
C GLY A 73 -4.80 5.48 11.90
N THR A 74 -3.52 5.24 12.15
CA THR A 74 -2.75 5.94 13.21
C THR A 74 -2.74 7.45 13.00
N LEU A 75 -2.58 7.91 11.76
CA LEU A 75 -2.60 9.32 11.41
C LEU A 75 -3.99 9.95 11.66
N ASN A 76 -5.06 9.24 11.32
CA ASN A 76 -6.42 9.70 11.56
C ASN A 76 -6.71 9.89 13.07
N ASP A 77 -6.23 8.99 13.92
CA ASP A 77 -6.40 9.12 15.36
C ASP A 77 -5.60 10.29 15.94
N ALA A 78 -4.38 10.53 15.43
CA ALA A 78 -3.59 11.71 15.78
C ALA A 78 -4.28 13.02 15.37
N VAL A 79 -4.90 13.06 14.19
CA VAL A 79 -5.68 14.22 13.72
C VAL A 79 -6.86 14.49 14.64
N LYS A 80 -7.64 13.47 15.01
CA LYS A 80 -8.78 13.62 15.92
C LYS A 80 -8.35 14.17 17.28
N ALA A 81 -7.27 13.63 17.86
CA ALA A 81 -6.74 14.11 19.13
C ALA A 81 -6.30 15.58 19.04
N GLY A 82 -5.67 15.98 17.94
CA GLY A 82 -5.30 17.38 17.68
C GLY A 82 -6.53 18.30 17.60
N VAL A 83 -7.60 17.86 16.93
CA VAL A 83 -8.86 18.60 16.82
C VAL A 83 -9.54 18.78 18.18
N GLU A 84 -9.61 17.73 18.99
CA GLU A 84 -10.21 17.81 20.34
C GLU A 84 -9.40 18.72 21.29
N LYS A 85 -8.07 18.66 21.22
CA LYS A 85 -7.20 19.59 21.96
C LYS A 85 -7.41 21.05 21.54
N ALA A 86 -7.62 21.31 20.25
CA ALA A 86 -7.89 22.66 19.75
C ALA A 86 -9.26 23.19 20.22
N LYS A 87 -10.31 22.36 20.22
CA LYS A 87 -11.65 22.74 20.72
C LYS A 87 -11.62 23.09 22.20
N THR A 88 -10.97 22.27 23.01
CA THR A 88 -10.86 22.48 24.46
C THR A 88 -10.07 23.75 24.81
N ALA A 89 -9.02 24.07 24.05
CA ALA A 89 -8.26 25.31 24.23
C ALA A 89 -9.06 26.57 23.87
N VAL A 90 -9.97 26.48 22.89
CA VAL A 90 -10.87 27.58 22.49
C VAL A 90 -12.02 27.79 23.49
N SER A 91 -12.50 26.72 24.13
CA SER A 91 -13.58 26.79 25.13
C SER A 91 -13.12 27.15 26.54
N ALA A 92 -11.81 27.19 26.80
CA ALA A 92 -11.28 27.59 28.09
C ALA A 92 -11.63 29.08 28.34
N PRO A 93 -12.25 29.43 29.48
CA PRO A 93 -12.49 30.83 29.80
C PRO A 93 -11.15 31.55 29.79
N ALA A 94 -11.06 32.68 29.09
CA ALA A 94 -9.90 33.55 29.18
C ALA A 94 -9.73 33.89 30.65
N GLU A 95 -8.79 33.24 31.34
CA GLU A 95 -8.47 33.57 32.73
C GLU A 95 -8.01 35.01 32.72
N GLY A 96 -8.93 35.89 33.14
CA GLY A 96 -8.69 37.29 33.36
C GLY A 96 -7.54 37.42 34.34
N LYS A 97 -6.46 38.03 33.85
CA LYS A 97 -5.57 38.80 34.71
C LYS A 97 -6.20 40.15 34.96
#